data_AF-A0A917Y2F5-F1
#
_entry.id   AF-A0A917Y2F5-F1
#
_cell.length_a   1.000
_cell.length_b   1.000
_cell.length_c   1.000
_cell.angle_alpha   90.00
_cell.angle_beta   90.00
_cell.angle_gamma   90.00
#
_symmetry.space_group_name_H-M   'P 1'
#
loop_
_entity.id
_entity.type
_entity.pdbx_description
1 polymer ?
#
loop_
_entity_poly.entity_id
_entity_poly.type
_entity_poly.pdbx_seq_one_letter_code
_entity_poly.pdbx_strand_id
1 'polypeptide(L)'
;MLNSKENEWKNYIESAHNWLDAIEWRASELKPFSSAKIFDEKIAKVRKEMEKKQQNQALILGLLKELDALCEPLRIQESFSGDSRESKDESKRSDLKAKDLCRKVAQILNGKSKFENGVCSVQINRQLQVEVQGKKASSIASIDVVFESLDKQGNVLNIAEIAILQDEAPDFIREIAESGLIIGAFHNHWLFTNPLIMYLHVQSIEPPVQFAEKISKALSVLH
;
A
#
# COMPACT_ATOMS: atom_id res chain seq x y z
N MET A 1 6.18 8.25 36.46
CA MET A 1 4.94 7.60 35.95
C MET A 1 4.35 8.27 34.69
N LEU A 2 4.84 9.42 34.21
CA LEU A 2 4.32 10.07 32.99
C LEU A 2 4.83 9.43 31.68
N ASN A 3 6.06 8.92 31.64
CA ASN A 3 6.68 8.42 30.40
C ASN A 3 6.11 7.09 29.86
N SER A 4 5.50 6.25 30.69
CA SER A 4 4.93 4.96 30.24
C SER A 4 3.62 5.17 29.46
N LYS A 5 2.76 6.06 29.96
CA LYS A 5 1.48 6.36 29.32
C LYS A 5 1.63 7.23 28.08
N GLU A 6 2.69 8.03 28.01
CA GLU A 6 3.04 8.80 26.82
C GLU A 6 3.52 7.90 25.67
N ASN A 7 4.24 6.82 25.99
CA ASN A 7 4.66 5.82 25.00
C ASN A 7 3.49 4.95 24.54
N GLU A 8 2.59 4.54 25.45
CA GLU A 8 1.34 3.85 25.07
C GLU A 8 0.46 4.72 24.17
N TRP A 9 0.41 6.03 24.42
CA TRP A 9 -0.33 6.99 23.60
C TRP A 9 0.23 7.15 22.18
N LYS A 10 1.56 7.19 22.03
CA LYS A 10 2.21 7.22 20.70
C LYS A 10 1.88 5.95 19.91
N ASN A 11 1.97 4.79 20.55
CA ASN A 11 1.66 3.50 19.93
C ASN A 11 0.18 3.40 19.52
N TYR A 12 -0.74 4.00 20.30
CA TYR A 12 -2.17 4.00 19.97
C TYR A 12 -2.49 4.89 18.76
N ILE A 13 -1.89 6.09 18.69
CA ILE A 13 -2.03 6.99 17.53
C ILE A 13 -1.52 6.35 16.24
N GLU A 14 -0.41 5.62 16.32
CA GLU A 14 0.17 4.92 15.18
C GLU A 14 -0.66 3.70 14.73
N SER A 15 -1.54 3.19 15.61
CA SER A 15 -2.42 2.04 15.34
C SER A 15 -3.85 2.39 14.93
N ALA A 16 -4.27 3.65 15.10
CA ALA A 16 -5.65 4.05 14.88
C ALA A 16 -5.93 4.32 13.39
N HIS A 17 -6.83 3.54 12.80
CA HIS A 17 -7.29 3.71 11.41
C HIS A 17 -8.03 5.05 11.16
N ASN A 18 -8.36 5.81 12.22
CA ASN A 18 -8.95 7.14 12.12
C ASN A 18 -8.42 8.06 13.23
N TRP A 19 -7.79 9.16 12.82
CA TRP A 19 -7.21 10.16 13.71
C TRP A 19 -8.23 10.84 14.62
N LEU A 20 -9.51 10.89 14.23
CA LEU A 20 -10.58 11.46 15.06
C LEU A 20 -10.89 10.60 16.29
N ASP A 21 -10.94 9.28 16.15
CA ASP A 21 -11.25 8.35 17.25
C ASP A 21 -10.16 8.38 18.33
N ALA A 22 -8.89 8.50 17.90
CA ALA A 22 -7.75 8.62 18.81
C ALA A 22 -7.76 9.93 19.63
N ILE A 23 -8.26 11.02 19.04
CA ILE A 23 -8.38 12.33 19.70
C ILE A 23 -9.57 12.33 20.67
N GLU A 24 -10.72 11.76 20.29
CA GLU A 24 -11.91 11.70 21.16
C GLU A 24 -11.67 10.84 22.40
N TRP A 25 -10.94 9.74 22.27
CA TRP A 25 -10.50 8.93 23.40
C TRP A 25 -9.52 9.68 24.32
N ARG A 26 -8.55 10.43 23.76
CA ARG A 26 -7.64 11.23 24.59
C ARG A 26 -8.33 12.39 25.30
N ALA A 27 -9.37 12.96 24.68
CA ALA A 27 -10.18 14.02 25.24
C ALA A 27 -10.99 13.55 26.46
N SER A 28 -11.51 12.32 26.44
CA SER A 28 -12.27 11.75 27.57
C SER A 28 -11.38 11.51 28.79
N GLU A 29 -10.12 11.12 28.59
CA GLU A 29 -9.13 10.87 29.65
C GLU A 29 -8.60 12.14 30.33
N LEU A 30 -8.67 13.30 29.67
CA LEU A 30 -8.15 14.58 30.18
C LEU A 30 -9.21 15.45 30.88
N LYS A 31 -10.49 15.05 30.81
CA LYS A 31 -11.60 15.68 31.54
C LYS A 31 -11.40 15.81 33.06
N PRO A 32 -10.74 14.87 33.77
CA PRO A 32 -10.55 14.99 35.22
C PRO A 32 -9.42 15.96 35.64
N PHE A 33 -8.55 16.39 34.71
CA PHE A 33 -7.26 17.04 35.03
C PHE A 33 -7.11 18.47 34.48
N SER A 34 -8.16 19.06 33.91
CA SER A 34 -8.11 20.41 33.35
C SER A 34 -9.31 21.26 33.76
N SER A 35 -9.13 22.59 33.83
CA SER A 35 -10.28 23.51 33.85
C SER A 35 -10.99 23.40 32.50
N ALA A 36 -12.12 22.69 32.48
CA ALA A 36 -12.85 22.23 31.29
C ALA A 36 -12.87 23.24 30.11
N LYS A 37 -13.04 24.53 30.40
CA LYS A 37 -13.19 25.60 29.41
C LYS A 37 -12.01 25.78 28.44
N ILE A 38 -10.76 25.76 28.94
CA ILE A 38 -9.56 25.98 28.09
C ILE A 38 -9.26 24.74 27.23
N PHE A 39 -9.58 23.56 27.76
CA PHE A 39 -9.36 22.29 27.08
C PHE A 39 -10.39 22.09 25.95
N ASP A 40 -11.66 22.41 26.21
CA ASP A 40 -12.74 22.34 25.22
C ASP A 40 -12.53 23.31 24.05
N GLU A 41 -12.05 24.53 24.31
CA GLU A 41 -11.73 25.51 23.26
C GLU A 41 -10.59 25.06 22.34
N LYS A 42 -9.55 24.44 22.90
CA LYS A 42 -8.42 23.91 22.11
C LYS A 42 -8.83 22.69 21.28
N ILE A 43 -9.64 21.80 21.82
CA ILE A 43 -10.18 20.65 21.07
C ILE A 43 -11.11 21.11 19.95
N ALA A 44 -12.00 22.08 20.22
CA ALA A 44 -12.86 22.64 19.19
C ALA A 44 -12.07 23.26 18.04
N LYS A 45 -10.94 23.92 18.34
CA LYS A 45 -10.03 24.47 17.32
C LYS A 45 -9.38 23.37 16.46
N VAL A 46 -8.89 22.30 17.09
CA VAL A 46 -8.30 21.15 16.38
C VAL A 46 -9.35 20.45 15.52
N ARG A 47 -10.55 20.21 16.06
CA ARG A 47 -11.67 19.61 15.31
C ARG A 47 -12.01 20.46 14.07
N LYS A 48 -12.13 21.79 14.22
CA LYS A 48 -12.45 22.69 13.10
C LYS A 48 -11.38 22.71 12.01
N GLU A 49 -10.10 22.63 12.37
CA GLU A 49 -9.00 22.56 11.40
C GLU A 49 -8.95 21.18 10.70
N MET A 50 -9.29 20.10 11.40
CA MET A 50 -9.40 18.76 10.81
C MET A 50 -10.60 18.63 9.88
N GLU A 51 -11.77 19.16 10.28
CA GLU A 51 -12.97 19.21 9.44
C GLU A 51 -12.70 19.96 8.14
N LYS A 52 -11.95 21.08 8.17
CA LYS A 52 -11.52 21.78 6.95
C LYS A 52 -10.61 20.92 6.06
N LYS A 53 -9.64 20.20 6.64
CA LYS A 53 -8.74 19.30 5.88
C LYS A 53 -9.51 18.13 5.28
N GLN A 54 -10.47 17.57 6.01
CA GLN A 54 -11.33 16.49 5.55
C GLN A 54 -12.34 16.97 4.49
N GLN A 55 -12.84 18.21 4.60
CA GLN A 55 -13.62 18.85 3.54
C GLN A 55 -12.81 19.04 2.27
N ASN A 56 -11.55 19.49 2.36
CA ASN A 56 -10.68 19.61 1.18
C ASN A 56 -10.41 18.25 0.54
N GLN A 57 -10.22 17.19 1.34
CA GLN A 57 -10.06 15.82 0.84
C GLN A 57 -11.35 15.29 0.19
N ALA A 58 -12.52 15.57 0.78
CA ALA A 58 -13.82 15.22 0.21
C ALA A 58 -14.12 16.01 -1.08
N LEU A 59 -13.67 17.27 -1.17
CA LEU A 59 -13.76 18.10 -2.36
C LEU A 59 -12.88 17.55 -3.49
N ILE A 60 -11.64 17.15 -3.17
CA ILE A 60 -10.72 16.49 -4.11
C ILE A 60 -11.30 15.15 -4.57
N LEU A 61 -11.84 14.33 -3.66
CA LEU A 61 -12.51 13.08 -3.99
C LEU A 61 -13.80 13.29 -4.81
N GLY A 62 -14.52 14.39 -4.58
CA GLY A 62 -15.68 14.78 -5.38
C GLY A 62 -15.28 15.17 -6.80
N LEU A 63 -14.24 15.98 -6.96
CA LEU A 63 -13.67 16.35 -8.25
C LEU A 63 -13.12 15.15 -9.00
N LEU A 64 -12.48 14.20 -8.31
CA LEU A 64 -12.01 12.94 -8.91
C LEU A 64 -13.17 12.07 -9.38
N LYS A 65 -14.28 11.98 -8.63
CA LYS A 65 -15.50 11.27 -9.07
C LYS A 65 -16.20 11.94 -10.24
N GLU A 66 -16.20 13.27 -10.29
CA GLU A 66 -16.72 14.02 -11.45
C GLU A 66 -15.84 13.79 -12.69
N LEU A 67 -14.51 13.71 -12.52
CA LEU A 67 -13.57 13.33 -13.58
C LEU A 67 -13.77 11.88 -14.06
N ASP A 68 -14.00 10.92 -13.16
CA ASP A 68 -14.29 9.52 -13.52
C ASP A 68 -15.61 9.37 -14.27
N ALA A 69 -16.64 10.14 -13.91
CA ALA A 69 -17.94 10.14 -14.58
C ALA A 69 -17.88 10.69 -16.03
N LEU A 70 -16.88 11.51 -16.36
CA LEU A 70 -16.65 12.00 -17.73
C LEU A 70 -16.03 10.94 -18.66
N CYS A 71 -15.51 9.84 -18.11
CA CYS A 71 -14.88 8.74 -18.87
C CYS A 71 -15.83 7.58 -19.21
N GLU A 72 -17.08 7.59 -18.74
CA GLU A 72 -18.01 6.45 -18.90
C GLU A 72 -18.55 6.17 -20.33
N PRO A 73 -18.61 7.08 -21.32
CA PRO A 73 -19.20 6.76 -22.61
C PRO A 73 -18.20 6.22 -23.66
N LEU A 74 -17.32 5.28 -23.29
CA LEU A 74 -16.47 4.55 -24.26
C LEU A 74 -16.51 3.01 -24.17
N ARG A 75 -17.52 2.44 -23.50
CA ARG A 75 -17.71 0.98 -23.48
C ARG A 75 -18.62 0.51 -24.61
N ILE A 76 -18.07 0.34 -25.81
CA ILE A 76 -18.76 -0.31 -26.94
C ILE A 76 -18.78 -1.84 -26.72
N GLN A 77 -19.95 -2.44 -26.92
CA GLN A 77 -20.18 -3.88 -26.97
C GLN A 77 -19.54 -4.49 -28.24
N GLU A 78 -18.88 -5.64 -28.11
CA GLU A 78 -18.82 -6.61 -29.20
C GLU A 78 -19.09 -8.02 -28.67
N SER A 79 -20.17 -8.61 -29.18
CA SER A 79 -20.43 -10.03 -29.21
C SER A 79 -19.68 -10.65 -30.38
N PHE A 80 -18.94 -11.75 -30.18
CA PHE A 80 -18.57 -12.62 -31.28
C PHE A 80 -18.54 -14.09 -30.86
N SER A 81 -19.32 -14.89 -31.58
CA SER A 81 -19.23 -16.34 -31.66
C SER A 81 -18.03 -16.72 -32.53
N GLY A 82 -17.11 -17.53 -32.01
CA GLY A 82 -15.92 -17.98 -32.74
C GLY A 82 -15.43 -19.35 -32.28
N ASP A 83 -15.00 -20.15 -33.25
CA ASP A 83 -14.75 -21.59 -33.22
C ASP A 83 -13.62 -22.02 -32.25
N SER A 84 -13.81 -23.19 -31.63
CA SER A 84 -13.17 -23.69 -30.41
C SER A 84 -11.76 -24.29 -30.58
N ARG A 85 -11.16 -24.20 -31.77
CA ARG A 85 -9.88 -24.85 -32.08
C ARG A 85 -8.70 -23.89 -32.25
N GLU A 86 -8.90 -22.63 -32.61
CA GLU A 86 -7.83 -21.60 -32.68
C GLU A 86 -7.50 -20.96 -31.32
N SER A 87 -8.48 -20.85 -30.41
CA SER A 87 -8.34 -20.14 -29.13
C SER A 87 -7.37 -20.77 -28.12
N LYS A 88 -7.16 -22.10 -28.20
CA LYS A 88 -6.28 -22.82 -27.25
C LYS A 88 -4.80 -22.62 -27.51
N ASP A 89 -4.40 -22.44 -28.78
CA ASP A 89 -2.99 -22.24 -29.14
C ASP A 89 -2.56 -20.78 -28.91
N GLU A 90 -3.46 -19.82 -29.11
CA GLU A 90 -3.22 -18.41 -28.75
C GLU A 90 -3.11 -18.21 -27.23
N SER A 91 -4.01 -18.83 -26.45
CA SER A 91 -3.97 -18.79 -24.99
C SER A 91 -2.69 -19.41 -24.41
N LYS A 92 -2.21 -20.53 -24.96
CA LYS A 92 -0.92 -21.10 -24.55
C LYS A 92 0.27 -20.21 -24.88
N ARG A 93 0.22 -19.51 -26.03
CA ARG A 93 1.29 -18.60 -26.46
C ARG A 93 1.33 -17.32 -25.61
N SER A 94 0.18 -16.80 -25.19
CA SER A 94 0.12 -15.66 -24.26
C SER A 94 0.65 -16.05 -22.88
N ASP A 95 0.31 -17.24 -22.38
CA ASP A 95 0.79 -17.73 -21.08
C ASP A 95 2.30 -17.94 -21.05
N LEU A 96 2.89 -18.45 -22.14
CA LEU A 96 4.35 -18.57 -22.25
C LEU A 96 5.04 -17.20 -22.18
N LYS A 97 4.52 -16.19 -22.89
CA LYS A 97 5.06 -14.82 -22.85
C LYS A 97 4.92 -14.20 -21.45
N ALA A 98 3.76 -14.37 -20.80
CA ALA A 98 3.52 -13.85 -19.45
C ALA A 98 4.44 -14.53 -18.42
N LYS A 99 4.70 -15.83 -18.58
CA LYS A 99 5.66 -16.58 -17.75
C LYS A 99 7.10 -16.08 -17.94
N ASP A 100 7.51 -15.75 -19.15
CA ASP A 100 8.84 -15.18 -19.42
C ASP A 100 9.00 -13.78 -18.79
N LEU A 101 7.94 -12.97 -18.90
CA LEU A 101 7.86 -11.67 -18.26
C LEU A 101 7.96 -11.78 -16.73
N CYS A 102 7.27 -12.76 -16.14
CA CYS A 102 7.33 -13.06 -14.71
C CYS A 102 8.75 -13.39 -14.24
N ARG A 103 9.49 -14.19 -15.02
CA ARG A 103 10.90 -14.48 -14.73
C ARG A 103 11.77 -13.23 -14.83
N LYS A 104 11.54 -12.37 -15.81
CA LYS A 104 12.29 -11.12 -15.98
C LYS A 104 12.07 -10.16 -14.82
N VAL A 105 10.83 -10.00 -14.36
CA VAL A 105 10.50 -9.18 -13.18
C VAL A 105 11.19 -9.72 -11.92
N ALA A 106 11.17 -11.04 -11.71
CA ALA A 106 11.89 -11.64 -10.60
C ALA A 106 13.40 -11.42 -10.66
N GLN A 107 14.01 -11.39 -11.86
CA GLN A 107 15.43 -11.05 -12.00
C GLN A 107 15.73 -9.60 -11.60
N ILE A 108 14.89 -8.64 -12.02
CA ILE A 108 15.05 -7.21 -11.67
C ILE A 108 14.96 -6.99 -10.16
N LEU A 109 14.04 -7.71 -9.51
CA LEU A 109 13.76 -7.60 -8.08
C LEU A 109 14.62 -8.52 -7.21
N ASN A 110 15.49 -9.33 -7.80
CA ASN A 110 16.25 -10.38 -7.11
C ASN A 110 15.35 -11.29 -6.24
N GLY A 111 14.17 -11.62 -6.76
CA GLY A 111 13.13 -12.38 -6.08
C GLY A 111 12.88 -13.76 -6.69
N LYS A 112 11.94 -14.50 -6.10
CA LYS A 112 11.46 -15.80 -6.58
C LYS A 112 10.11 -15.63 -7.23
N SER A 113 10.01 -15.91 -8.54
CA SER A 113 8.75 -15.86 -9.29
C SER A 113 7.96 -17.16 -9.19
N LYS A 114 6.63 -17.03 -9.15
CA LYS A 114 5.64 -18.08 -9.38
C LYS A 114 4.61 -17.55 -10.38
N PHE A 115 4.27 -18.35 -11.39
CA PHE A 115 3.26 -17.98 -12.38
C PHE A 115 2.18 -19.05 -12.44
N GLU A 116 0.95 -18.70 -12.06
CA GLU A 116 -0.21 -19.60 -12.03
C GLU A 116 -1.47 -18.84 -12.47
N ASN A 117 -2.29 -19.46 -13.32
CA ASN A 117 -3.59 -18.94 -13.75
C ASN A 117 -3.56 -17.48 -14.27
N GLY A 118 -2.53 -17.10 -15.02
CA GLY A 118 -2.38 -15.74 -15.56
C GLY A 118 -1.86 -14.70 -14.58
N VAL A 119 -1.58 -15.09 -13.34
CA VAL A 119 -1.04 -14.22 -12.29
C VAL A 119 0.44 -14.54 -12.08
N CYS A 120 1.27 -13.51 -12.07
CA CYS A 120 2.65 -13.62 -11.61
C CYS A 120 2.75 -13.10 -10.19
N SER A 121 3.46 -13.83 -9.34
CA SER A 121 3.86 -13.40 -8.00
C SER A 121 5.38 -13.50 -7.88
N VAL A 122 6.01 -12.45 -7.38
CA VAL A 122 7.44 -12.38 -7.11
C VAL A 122 7.64 -12.08 -5.64
N GLN A 123 8.23 -13.02 -4.91
CA GLN A 123 8.54 -12.86 -3.50
C GLN A 123 10.02 -12.52 -3.30
N ILE A 124 10.29 -11.48 -2.53
CA ILE A 124 11.63 -11.06 -2.11
C ILE A 124 11.71 -11.24 -0.60
N ASN A 125 12.70 -11.99 -0.15
CA ASN A 125 12.89 -12.24 1.28
C ASN A 125 13.84 -11.19 1.86
N ARG A 126 13.34 -10.25 2.66
CA ARG A 126 14.23 -9.41 3.47
C ARG A 126 14.69 -10.17 4.71
N GLN A 127 15.97 -10.04 5.02
CA GLN A 127 16.57 -10.62 6.23
C GLN A 127 16.52 -9.60 7.37
N LEU A 128 15.32 -9.32 7.91
CA LEU A 128 15.16 -8.46 9.08
C LEU A 128 15.16 -9.29 10.36
N GLN A 129 15.91 -8.85 11.37
CA GLN A 129 15.90 -9.47 12.70
C GLN A 129 14.72 -8.90 13.52
N VAL A 130 13.52 -9.39 13.25
CA VAL A 130 12.30 -8.94 13.92
C VAL A 130 11.85 -9.95 14.95
N GLU A 131 11.41 -9.45 16.10
CA GLU A 131 10.70 -10.23 17.11
C GLU A 131 9.24 -9.81 17.17
N VAL A 132 8.32 -10.76 17.34
CA VAL A 132 6.91 -10.51 17.69
C VAL A 132 6.70 -11.08 19.08
N GLN A 133 6.29 -10.24 20.03
CA GLN A 133 6.12 -10.65 21.43
C GLN A 133 7.37 -11.35 22.01
N GLY A 134 8.57 -10.89 21.63
CA GLY A 134 9.85 -11.43 22.10
C GLY A 134 10.26 -12.77 21.47
N LYS A 135 9.63 -13.18 20.36
CA LYS A 135 10.02 -14.37 19.58
C LYS A 135 10.43 -13.95 18.17
N LYS A 136 11.56 -14.47 17.69
CA LYS A 136 12.04 -14.22 16.32
C LYS A 136 10.98 -14.61 15.29
N ALA A 137 10.70 -13.71 14.36
CA ALA A 137 9.71 -13.85 13.31
C ALA A 137 10.32 -13.45 11.96
N SER A 138 11.03 -14.37 11.31
CA SER A 138 11.68 -14.09 10.03
C SER A 138 10.72 -14.10 8.83
N SER A 139 9.50 -14.60 9.00
CA SER A 139 8.52 -14.75 7.91
C SER A 139 7.69 -13.51 7.63
N ILE A 140 7.77 -12.48 8.48
CA ILE A 140 6.87 -11.31 8.39
C ILE A 140 7.48 -10.15 7.61
N ALA A 141 8.75 -10.22 7.26
CA ALA A 141 9.47 -9.16 6.55
C ALA A 141 9.57 -9.42 5.02
N SER A 142 8.59 -10.10 4.42
CA SER A 142 8.60 -10.32 2.97
C SER A 142 8.21 -9.06 2.20
N ILE A 143 8.64 -9.02 0.95
CA ILE A 143 8.09 -8.13 -0.06
C ILE A 143 7.48 -9.02 -1.13
N ASP A 144 6.24 -8.72 -1.51
CA ASP A 144 5.48 -9.49 -2.47
C ASP A 144 5.01 -8.56 -3.58
N VAL A 145 5.41 -8.86 -4.81
CA VAL A 145 5.01 -8.13 -6.03
C VAL A 145 4.15 -9.04 -6.88
N VAL A 146 2.96 -8.57 -7.24
CA VAL A 146 2.00 -9.30 -8.06
C VAL A 146 1.66 -8.48 -9.29
N PHE A 147 1.53 -9.17 -10.43
CA PHE A 147 0.90 -8.58 -11.59
C PHE A 147 -0.06 -9.53 -12.28
N GLU A 148 -1.14 -8.98 -12.81
CA GLU A 148 -2.23 -9.71 -13.45
C GLU A 148 -2.98 -8.87 -14.48
N SER A 149 -3.94 -9.49 -15.19
CA SER A 149 -4.83 -8.80 -16.14
C SER A 149 -4.09 -8.07 -17.26
N LEU A 150 -3.20 -8.78 -17.97
CA LEU A 150 -2.47 -8.25 -19.13
C LEU A 150 -3.41 -7.78 -20.24
N ASP A 151 -3.36 -6.50 -20.59
CA ASP A 151 -4.13 -5.91 -21.67
C ASP A 151 -3.43 -6.05 -23.05
N LYS A 152 -4.11 -5.59 -24.12
CA LYS A 152 -3.58 -5.64 -25.50
C LYS A 152 -2.41 -4.67 -25.71
N GLN A 153 -2.26 -3.67 -24.86
CA GLN A 153 -1.21 -2.65 -24.90
C GLN A 153 0.03 -3.07 -24.12
N GLY A 154 -0.04 -4.18 -23.36
CA GLY A 154 1.06 -4.71 -22.55
C GLY A 154 1.10 -4.16 -21.13
N ASN A 155 0.06 -3.44 -20.68
CA ASN A 155 -0.08 -3.03 -19.28
C ASN A 155 -0.77 -4.11 -18.47
N VAL A 156 -0.51 -4.09 -17.18
CA VAL A 156 -1.09 -4.99 -16.17
C VAL A 156 -1.49 -4.17 -14.95
N LEU A 157 -2.36 -4.72 -14.12
CA LEU A 157 -2.47 -4.26 -12.74
C LEU A 157 -1.22 -4.76 -12.00
N ASN A 158 -0.39 -3.85 -11.52
CA ASN A 158 0.74 -4.15 -10.64
C ASN A 158 0.37 -3.79 -9.21
N ILE A 159 0.69 -4.68 -8.27
CA ILE A 159 0.51 -4.48 -6.83
C ILE A 159 1.81 -4.92 -6.15
N ALA A 160 2.24 -4.15 -5.15
CA ALA A 160 3.33 -4.54 -4.25
C ALA A 160 2.90 -4.34 -2.80
N GLU A 161 3.17 -5.34 -1.97
CA GLU A 161 3.16 -5.26 -0.52
C GLU A 161 4.60 -5.31 -0.02
N ILE A 162 5.00 -4.30 0.75
CA ILE A 162 6.40 -4.09 1.10
C ILE A 162 6.52 -3.89 2.60
N ALA A 163 7.08 -4.88 3.29
CA ALA A 163 7.45 -4.75 4.69
C ALA A 163 8.72 -3.88 4.82
N ILE A 164 8.61 -2.81 5.60
CA ILE A 164 9.69 -1.86 5.89
C ILE A 164 9.78 -1.57 7.39
N LEU A 165 10.97 -1.18 7.85
CA LEU A 165 11.13 -0.65 9.20
C LEU A 165 10.46 0.73 9.31
N GLN A 166 10.00 1.10 10.50
CA GLN A 166 9.36 2.40 10.72
C GLN A 166 10.29 3.58 10.36
N ASP A 167 11.59 3.45 10.61
CA ASP A 167 12.60 4.47 10.31
C ASP A 167 12.94 4.57 8.81
N GLU A 168 12.72 3.50 8.03
CA GLU A 168 12.85 3.49 6.56
C GLU A 168 11.70 4.23 5.85
N ALA A 169 10.53 4.32 6.50
CA ALA A 169 9.30 4.77 5.86
C ALA A 169 9.38 6.17 5.20
N PRO A 170 9.98 7.21 5.80
CA PRO A 170 10.00 8.54 5.20
C PRO A 170 10.70 8.61 3.84
N ASP A 171 11.85 7.94 3.70
CA ASP A 171 12.62 7.96 2.46
C ASP A 171 12.03 6.99 1.43
N PHE A 172 11.55 5.83 1.87
CA PHE A 172 10.90 4.88 0.98
C PHE A 172 9.60 5.44 0.37
N ILE A 173 8.74 6.06 1.19
CA ILE A 173 7.50 6.69 0.72
C ILE A 173 7.79 7.83 -0.27
N ARG A 174 8.83 8.63 -0.01
CA ARG A 174 9.25 9.70 -0.92
C ARG A 174 9.65 9.13 -2.28
N GLU A 175 10.48 8.10 -2.30
CA GLU A 175 10.97 7.49 -3.55
C GLU A 175 9.82 6.84 -4.35
N ILE A 176 8.85 6.21 -3.68
CA ILE A 176 7.64 5.67 -4.33
C ILE A 176 6.81 6.80 -4.96
N ALA A 177 6.59 7.90 -4.23
CA ALA A 177 5.82 9.04 -4.73
C ALA A 177 6.51 9.76 -5.91
N GLU A 178 7.83 9.96 -5.82
CA GLU A 178 8.63 10.57 -6.90
C GLU A 178 8.69 9.68 -8.16
N SER A 179 8.58 8.36 -7.99
CA SER A 179 8.47 7.39 -9.09
C SER A 179 7.07 7.38 -9.76
N GLY A 180 6.13 8.19 -9.26
CA GLY A 180 4.77 8.30 -9.79
C GLY A 180 3.89 7.08 -9.50
N LEU A 181 4.24 6.29 -8.49
CA LEU A 181 3.46 5.12 -8.07
C LEU A 181 2.40 5.53 -7.05
N ILE A 182 1.26 4.82 -7.06
CA ILE A 182 0.16 5.11 -6.13
C ILE A 182 0.37 4.33 -4.84
N ILE A 183 0.38 5.03 -3.71
CA ILE A 183 0.34 4.42 -2.38
C ILE A 183 -1.12 4.17 -2.02
N GLY A 184 -1.52 2.90 -1.94
CA GLY A 184 -2.88 2.49 -1.57
C GLY A 184 -3.10 2.43 -0.07
N ALA A 185 -2.09 2.01 0.71
CA ALA A 185 -2.18 1.94 2.16
C ALA A 185 -0.78 1.93 2.83
N PHE A 186 -0.73 2.40 4.08
CA PHE A 186 0.44 2.33 4.95
C PHE A 186 -0.01 2.00 6.38
N HIS A 187 0.32 0.81 6.89
CA HIS A 187 -0.17 0.32 8.19
C HIS A 187 0.66 -0.84 8.73
N ASN A 188 0.30 -1.40 9.89
CA ASN A 188 0.98 -2.55 10.51
C ASN A 188 0.15 -3.83 10.36
N HIS A 189 0.76 -4.94 9.94
CA HIS A 189 0.11 -6.26 10.00
C HIS A 189 0.23 -6.91 11.38
N TRP A 190 1.27 -6.54 12.14
CA TRP A 190 1.61 -7.15 13.42
C TRP A 190 1.81 -6.08 14.50
N LEU A 191 1.28 -6.36 15.68
CA LEU A 191 1.52 -5.56 16.87
C LEU A 191 2.69 -6.16 17.67
N PHE A 192 3.33 -5.32 18.48
CA PHE A 192 4.44 -5.72 19.37
C PHE A 192 5.64 -6.31 18.61
N THR A 193 5.93 -5.75 17.44
CA THR A 193 7.15 -6.01 16.69
C THR A 193 8.31 -5.22 17.29
N ASN A 194 9.50 -5.83 17.31
CA ASN A 194 10.75 -5.14 17.65
C ASN A 194 11.86 -5.60 16.69
N PRO A 195 12.41 -4.70 15.85
CA PRO A 195 11.97 -3.33 15.61
C PRO A 195 10.54 -3.27 15.01
N LEU A 196 9.93 -2.08 15.01
CA LEU A 196 8.60 -1.88 14.43
C LEU A 196 8.65 -2.05 12.89
N ILE A 197 7.73 -2.87 12.38
CA ILE A 197 7.56 -3.15 10.94
C ILE A 197 6.24 -2.57 10.46
N MET A 198 6.32 -1.76 9.41
CA MET A 198 5.20 -1.19 8.67
C MET A 198 5.08 -1.87 7.29
N TYR A 199 3.90 -1.84 6.70
CA TYR A 199 3.59 -2.40 5.39
C TYR A 199 3.06 -1.29 4.49
N LEU A 200 3.72 -1.11 3.34
CA LEU A 200 3.29 -0.20 2.30
C LEU A 200 2.67 -0.99 1.15
N HIS A 201 1.46 -0.61 0.76
CA HIS A 201 0.75 -1.16 -0.39
C HIS A 201 0.85 -0.17 -1.54
N VAL A 202 1.42 -0.61 -2.66
CA VAL A 202 1.72 0.22 -3.83
C VAL A 202 1.06 -0.39 -5.06
N GLN A 203 0.51 0.44 -5.95
CA GLN A 203 -0.13 -0.03 -7.18
C GLN A 203 0.12 0.88 -8.39
N SER A 204 0.02 0.30 -9.59
CA SER A 204 0.04 1.03 -10.86
C SER A 204 -0.59 0.23 -12.00
N ILE A 205 -0.95 0.92 -13.08
CA ILE A 205 -1.30 0.29 -14.37
C ILE A 205 -0.22 0.69 -15.38
N GLU A 206 0.71 -0.22 -15.64
CA GLU A 206 1.85 -0.02 -16.54
C GLU A 206 2.50 -1.37 -16.88
N PRO A 207 3.47 -1.43 -17.83
CA PRO A 207 4.19 -2.67 -18.09
C PRO A 207 4.96 -3.14 -16.85
N PRO A 208 4.91 -4.44 -16.50
CA PRO A 208 5.40 -4.92 -15.20
C PRO A 208 6.93 -4.78 -15.04
N VAL A 209 7.67 -4.69 -16.14
CA VAL A 209 9.11 -4.39 -16.10
C VAL A 209 9.38 -2.98 -15.60
N GLN A 210 8.58 -1.99 -16.02
CA GLN A 210 8.75 -0.61 -15.57
C GLN A 210 8.39 -0.47 -14.09
N PHE A 211 7.31 -1.14 -13.67
CA PHE A 211 6.95 -1.21 -12.25
C PHE A 211 8.08 -1.84 -11.43
N ALA A 212 8.62 -2.98 -11.88
CA ALA A 212 9.72 -3.67 -11.21
C ALA A 212 10.98 -2.80 -11.08
N GLU A 213 11.32 -2.01 -12.10
CA GLU A 213 12.45 -1.08 -12.05
C GLU A 213 12.23 0.03 -11.01
N LYS A 214 11.03 0.60 -10.94
CA LYS A 214 10.67 1.61 -9.93
C LYS A 214 10.68 1.03 -8.51
N ILE A 215 10.15 -0.17 -8.32
CA ILE A 215 10.21 -0.87 -7.03
C ILE A 215 11.67 -1.17 -6.68
N SER A 216 12.48 -1.69 -7.61
CA SER A 216 13.92 -1.93 -7.38
C SER A 216 14.67 -0.67 -6.96
N LYS A 217 14.39 0.47 -7.62
CA LYS A 217 14.91 1.78 -7.23
C LYS A 217 14.50 2.16 -5.80
N ALA A 218 13.21 2.02 -5.45
CA ALA A 218 12.73 2.28 -4.10
C ALA A 218 13.37 1.37 -3.05
N LEU A 219 13.55 0.09 -3.35
CA LEU A 219 14.20 -0.85 -2.43
C LEU A 219 15.66 -0.50 -2.14
N SER A 220 16.33 0.28 -3.01
CA SER A 220 17.72 0.69 -2.81
C SER A 220 17.92 1.74 -1.70
N VAL A 221 16.85 2.37 -1.21
CA VAL A 221 16.91 3.33 -0.09
C VAL A 221 16.73 2.68 1.29
N LEU A 222 16.53 1.35 1.32
CA LEU A 222 16.35 0.56 2.54
C LEU A 222 17.70 0.06 3.08
N HIS A 223 17.82 -0.14 4.40
CA HIS A 223 19.06 -0.55 5.08
C HIS A 223 19.03 -1.94 5.72
#